data_AF-A0A2D4TDS6-F1
#
_entry.id   AF-A0A2D4TDS6-F1
#
_cell.length_a   1.000
_cell.length_b   1.000
_cell.length_c   1.000
_cell.angle_alpha   90.00
_cell.angle_beta   90.00
_cell.angle_gamma   90.00
#
_symmetry.space_group_name_H-M   'P 1'
#
loop_
_entity.id
_entity.type
_entity.pdbx_description
1 polymer ?
#
loop_
_entity_poly.entity_id
_entity_poly.type
_entity_poly.pdbx_seq_one_letter_code
_entity_poly.pdbx_strand_id
1 'polypeptide(L)'
;MKKRFLLPLLLLLPLGYWLASEGFFRDPVQAGEAWVMRHADKLPLAWFGGKLYDTHCAGCHDNPAMKAPTRQALGNQSREAIIVALEFGKMQPMAAHLSQQERRLIALHLTDSAEGVYDWLADASCDSPMTGGAIRLANWGLGLHNRRFVPNAAAGINRDNVDSLELAWTLALPRVTDMRSQPALIGDTLYVGDRAGMLYALDRERGCVYRHREIMAGVRSAITVAERATGTPLLVFADSLANVFALDPNSLETVWQA
;
A
#
# COMPACT_ATOMS: atom_id res chain seq x y z
N MET A 1 46.94 5.21 35.82
CA MET A 1 46.02 6.01 34.96
C MET A 1 46.07 5.56 33.49
N LYS A 2 45.70 4.32 33.14
CA LYS A 2 45.77 3.84 31.72
C LYS A 2 44.59 2.95 31.25
N LYS A 3 43.45 2.94 31.94
CA LYS A 3 42.31 2.05 31.60
C LYS A 3 40.96 2.75 31.33
N ARG A 4 40.91 4.08 31.14
CA ARG A 4 39.64 4.82 30.96
C ARG A 4 39.29 5.25 29.53
N PHE A 5 40.19 5.06 28.56
CA PHE A 5 39.95 5.49 27.16
C PHE A 5 39.70 4.35 26.17
N LEU A 6 39.77 3.09 26.61
CA LEU A 6 39.55 1.93 25.71
C LEU A 6 38.07 1.58 25.53
N LEU A 7 37.20 1.94 26.47
CA LEU A 7 35.76 1.62 26.38
C LEU A 7 34.98 2.43 25.32
N PRO A 8 35.19 3.75 25.11
CA PRO A 8 34.45 4.46 24.06
C PRO A 8 34.94 4.09 22.65
N LEU A 9 36.19 3.64 22.50
CA LEU A 9 36.74 3.21 21.21
C LEU A 9 36.12 1.88 20.72
N LEU A 10 35.77 0.99 21.65
CA LEU A 10 35.15 -0.30 21.37
C LEU A 10 33.65 -0.22 20.99
N LEU A 11 32.98 0.90 21.31
CA LEU A 11 31.60 1.18 20.89
C LEU A 11 31.52 1.97 19.58
N LEU A 12 32.54 2.78 19.26
CA LEU A 12 32.60 3.56 18.03
C LEU A 12 33.00 2.72 16.81
N LEU A 13 33.77 1.64 16.99
CA LEU A 13 34.14 0.73 15.91
C LEU A 13 32.95 -0.06 15.33
N PRO A 14 32.04 -0.67 16.13
CA PRO A 14 30.84 -1.29 15.58
C PRO A 14 29.85 -0.26 15.04
N LEU A 15 29.74 0.94 15.61
CA LEU A 15 28.89 2.02 15.07
C LEU A 15 29.43 2.54 13.73
N GLY A 16 30.76 2.72 13.61
CA GLY A 16 31.43 3.11 12.38
C GLY A 16 31.39 2.01 11.31
N TYR A 17 31.45 0.73 11.70
CA TYR A 17 31.26 -0.40 10.80
C TYR A 17 29.80 -0.54 10.37
N TRP A 18 28.84 -0.30 11.27
CA TRP A 18 27.41 -0.27 10.95
C TRP A 18 27.06 0.88 9.99
N LEU A 19 27.59 2.08 10.23
CA LEU A 19 27.45 3.24 9.35
C LEU A 19 28.21 3.11 8.00
N ALA A 20 29.25 2.28 7.93
CA ALA A 20 30.01 2.04 6.70
C ALA A 20 29.51 0.83 5.89
N SER A 21 28.80 -0.11 6.52
CA SER A 21 28.27 -1.33 5.88
C SER A 21 26.89 -1.12 5.28
N GLU A 22 26.10 -0.19 5.80
CA GLU A 22 24.97 0.39 5.08
C GLU A 22 25.46 1.61 4.29
N GLY A 23 25.14 1.71 3.00
CA GLY A 23 25.73 2.66 2.03
C GLY A 23 25.54 4.16 2.28
N PHE A 24 25.31 4.59 3.52
CA PHE A 24 25.03 5.95 3.95
C PHE A 24 26.09 6.99 3.54
N PHE A 25 27.37 6.60 3.48
CA PHE A 25 28.45 7.52 3.09
C PHE A 25 28.76 7.57 1.60
N ARG A 26 28.11 6.75 0.77
CA ARG A 26 28.39 6.72 -0.67
C ARG A 26 27.57 7.76 -1.45
N ASP A 27 26.36 8.04 -0.98
CA ASP A 27 25.51 9.12 -1.45
C ASP A 27 24.53 9.55 -0.34
N PRO A 28 24.89 10.58 0.47
CA PRO A 28 24.05 11.03 1.58
C PRO A 28 22.72 11.65 1.10
N VAL A 29 22.64 12.11 -0.15
CA VAL A 29 21.40 12.60 -0.75
C VAL A 29 20.47 11.42 -1.02
N GLN A 30 20.98 10.37 -1.67
CA GLN A 30 20.18 9.16 -1.94
C GLN A 30 19.77 8.42 -0.66
N ALA A 31 20.63 8.39 0.36
CA ALA A 31 20.29 7.83 1.67
C ALA A 31 19.23 8.68 2.39
N GLY A 32 19.31 10.01 2.26
CA GLY A 32 18.31 10.95 2.75
C GLY A 32 16.97 10.80 2.02
N GLU A 33 16.97 10.72 0.71
CA GLU A 33 15.79 10.47 -0.13
C GLU A 33 15.14 9.13 0.21
N ALA A 34 15.92 8.04 0.30
CA ALA A 34 15.40 6.73 0.69
C ALA A 34 14.84 6.75 2.12
N TRP A 35 15.44 7.51 3.04
CA TRP A 35 14.90 7.68 4.39
C TRP A 35 13.60 8.48 4.38
N VAL A 36 13.53 9.60 3.64
CA VAL A 36 12.33 10.42 3.48
C VAL A 36 11.20 9.62 2.85
N MET A 37 11.49 8.84 1.80
CA MET A 37 10.50 8.00 1.12
C MET A 37 9.96 6.90 2.04
N ARG A 38 10.83 6.26 2.85
CA ARG A 38 10.42 5.25 3.84
C ARG A 38 9.60 5.83 5.00
N HIS A 39 9.75 7.13 5.28
CA HIS A 39 9.06 7.83 6.37
C HIS A 39 8.10 8.91 5.86
N ALA A 40 7.68 8.83 4.60
CA ALA A 40 6.81 9.83 3.98
C ALA A 40 5.45 9.90 4.69
N ASP A 41 5.02 8.80 5.31
CA ASP A 41 3.87 8.68 6.21
C ASP A 41 3.94 9.60 7.44
N LYS A 42 5.15 10.01 7.86
CA LYS A 42 5.37 10.87 9.03
C LYS A 42 5.49 12.36 8.69
N LEU A 43 5.49 12.71 7.41
CA LEU A 43 5.56 14.11 6.96
C LEU A 43 4.16 14.73 6.95
N PRO A 44 4.00 16.03 7.28
CA PRO A 44 2.70 16.72 7.27
C PRO A 44 2.22 17.05 5.85
N LEU A 45 2.25 16.07 4.94
CA LEU A 45 1.94 16.24 3.52
C LEU A 45 0.48 16.69 3.30
N ALA A 46 -0.45 16.18 4.10
CA ALA A 46 -1.86 16.57 4.06
C ALA A 46 -2.06 18.08 4.38
N TRP A 47 -1.20 18.68 5.22
CA TRP A 47 -1.27 20.11 5.52
C TRP A 47 -0.89 20.97 4.32
N PHE A 48 0.19 20.62 3.62
CA PHE A 48 0.59 21.31 2.39
C PHE A 48 -0.46 21.17 1.29
N GLY A 49 -1.04 19.97 1.16
CA GLY A 49 -2.17 19.73 0.27
C GLY A 49 -3.39 20.61 0.57
N GLY A 50 -3.67 20.86 1.86
CA GLY A 50 -4.73 21.76 2.29
C GLY A 50 -4.50 23.20 1.85
N LYS A 51 -3.27 23.72 1.97
CA LYS A 51 -2.94 25.07 1.48
C LYS A 51 -3.11 25.23 -0.02
N LEU A 52 -2.70 24.21 -0.79
CA LEU A 52 -2.90 24.19 -2.23
C LEU A 52 -4.40 24.13 -2.57
N TYR A 53 -5.17 23.31 -1.86
CA TYR A 53 -6.62 23.23 -2.03
C TYR A 53 -7.31 24.57 -1.73
N ASP A 54 -7.00 25.20 -0.61
CA ASP A 54 -7.58 26.49 -0.21
C ASP A 54 -7.33 27.57 -1.29
N THR A 55 -6.14 27.56 -1.88
CA THR A 55 -5.71 28.56 -2.87
C THR A 55 -6.35 28.34 -4.24
N HIS A 56 -6.50 27.08 -4.66
CA HIS A 56 -6.81 26.76 -6.06
C HIS A 56 -8.19 26.11 -6.27
N CYS A 57 -8.81 25.57 -5.22
CA CYS A 57 -9.98 24.70 -5.35
C CYS A 57 -11.17 25.16 -4.51
N ALA A 58 -10.93 25.66 -3.29
CA ALA A 58 -11.98 25.96 -2.31
C ALA A 58 -13.02 26.98 -2.82
N GLY A 59 -12.61 27.96 -3.62
CA GLY A 59 -13.53 28.97 -4.18
C GLY A 59 -14.71 28.38 -4.97
N CYS A 60 -14.54 27.19 -5.55
CA CYS A 60 -15.61 26.46 -6.23
C CYS A 60 -16.15 25.29 -5.40
N HIS A 61 -15.28 24.52 -4.74
CA HIS A 61 -15.66 23.26 -4.11
C HIS A 61 -16.22 23.40 -2.68
N ASP A 62 -15.97 24.52 -2.02
CA ASP A 62 -16.58 24.89 -0.73
C ASP A 62 -17.72 25.91 -0.90
N ASN A 63 -18.08 26.23 -2.15
CA ASN A 63 -19.17 27.15 -2.47
C ASN A 63 -20.38 26.40 -3.07
N PRO A 64 -21.47 26.21 -2.30
CA PRO A 64 -22.66 25.51 -2.77
C PRO A 64 -23.28 26.10 -4.05
N ALA A 65 -23.10 27.39 -4.32
CA ALA A 65 -23.64 28.07 -5.50
C ALA A 65 -22.99 27.60 -6.81
N MET A 66 -21.75 27.11 -6.76
CA MET A 66 -20.98 26.71 -7.95
C MET A 66 -21.38 25.34 -8.49
N LYS A 67 -22.23 24.59 -7.77
CA LYS A 67 -22.67 23.21 -8.11
C LYS A 67 -21.52 22.25 -8.40
N ALA A 68 -20.32 22.56 -7.89
CA ALA A 68 -19.18 21.65 -7.91
C ALA A 68 -19.38 20.56 -6.84
N PRO A 69 -18.79 19.36 -7.00
CA PRO A 69 -18.77 18.37 -5.93
C PRO A 69 -18.17 18.97 -4.66
N THR A 70 -18.84 18.79 -3.53
CA THR A 70 -18.38 19.30 -2.24
C THR A 70 -17.09 18.61 -1.83
N ARG A 71 -16.31 19.25 -0.95
CA ARG A 71 -15.12 18.64 -0.35
C ARG A 71 -15.37 17.26 0.26
N GLN A 72 -16.49 17.09 0.96
CA GLN A 72 -16.90 15.79 1.51
C GLN A 72 -17.14 14.75 0.41
N ALA A 73 -17.81 15.12 -0.68
CA ALA A 73 -18.05 14.22 -1.81
C ALA A 73 -16.75 13.83 -2.52
N LEU A 74 -15.80 14.76 -2.62
CA LEU A 74 -14.45 14.48 -3.14
C LEU A 74 -13.66 13.56 -2.21
N GLY A 75 -13.77 13.73 -0.89
CA GLY A 75 -13.13 12.85 0.09
C GLY A 75 -13.61 11.40 0.05
N ASN A 76 -14.81 11.15 -0.50
CA ASN A 76 -15.33 9.81 -0.74
C ASN A 76 -14.81 9.16 -2.04
N GLN A 77 -13.97 9.85 -2.81
CA GLN A 77 -13.30 9.29 -3.98
C GLN A 77 -11.95 8.67 -3.60
N SER A 78 -11.42 7.80 -4.45
CA SER A 78 -10.04 7.32 -4.32
C SER A 78 -9.05 8.45 -4.66
N ARG A 79 -7.83 8.38 -4.13
CA ARG A 79 -6.79 9.40 -4.37
C ARG A 79 -6.42 9.48 -5.85
N GLU A 80 -6.36 8.33 -6.51
CA GLU A 80 -6.12 8.12 -7.93
C GLU A 80 -7.23 8.74 -8.75
N ALA A 81 -8.50 8.59 -8.34
CA ALA A 81 -9.62 9.19 -9.03
C ALA A 81 -9.54 10.73 -9.02
N ILE A 82 -9.13 11.31 -7.88
CA ILE A 82 -8.86 12.74 -7.78
C ILE A 82 -7.68 13.15 -8.66
N ILE A 83 -6.56 12.42 -8.63
CA ILE A 83 -5.39 12.70 -9.48
C ILE A 83 -5.77 12.66 -10.96
N VAL A 84 -6.49 11.62 -11.40
CA VAL A 84 -6.97 11.50 -12.79
C VAL A 84 -7.88 12.66 -13.17
N ALA A 85 -8.76 13.11 -12.26
CA ALA A 85 -9.62 14.26 -12.51
C ALA A 85 -8.81 15.55 -12.72
N LEU A 86 -7.71 15.73 -11.96
CA LEU A 86 -6.80 16.88 -12.05
C LEU A 86 -5.84 16.82 -13.24
N GLU A 87 -5.45 15.62 -13.69
CA GLU A 87 -4.46 15.46 -14.78
C GLU A 87 -5.11 15.28 -16.15
N PHE A 88 -6.23 14.56 -16.23
CA PHE A 88 -6.85 14.13 -17.49
C PHE A 88 -8.36 14.35 -17.56
N GLY A 89 -8.99 14.78 -16.45
CA GLY A 89 -10.43 14.91 -16.33
C GLY A 89 -10.94 16.34 -16.43
N LYS A 90 -12.16 16.54 -15.93
CA LYS A 90 -12.86 17.84 -15.99
C LYS A 90 -12.13 18.97 -15.25
N MET A 91 -11.27 18.64 -14.29
CA MET A 91 -10.51 19.62 -13.50
C MET A 91 -9.13 19.92 -14.08
N GLN A 92 -8.74 19.30 -15.19
CA GLN A 92 -7.46 19.54 -15.84
C GLN A 92 -7.19 21.02 -16.16
N PRO A 93 -8.15 21.82 -16.69
CA PRO A 93 -7.90 23.23 -16.98
C PRO A 93 -7.60 24.06 -15.73
N MET A 94 -8.23 23.74 -14.59
CA MET A 94 -8.04 24.46 -13.32
C MET A 94 -6.79 24.03 -12.58
N ALA A 95 -6.24 22.85 -12.88
CA ALA A 95 -5.03 22.31 -12.28
C ALA A 95 -3.81 22.40 -13.21
N ALA A 96 -3.94 23.02 -14.39
CA ALA A 96 -2.93 23.04 -15.42
C ALA A 96 -1.63 23.74 -14.97
N HIS A 97 -1.73 24.75 -14.10
CA HIS A 97 -0.58 25.47 -13.54
C HIS A 97 0.12 24.73 -12.39
N LEU A 98 -0.49 23.69 -11.85
CA LEU A 98 0.06 22.91 -10.74
C LEU A 98 1.03 21.84 -11.26
N SER A 99 2.12 21.65 -10.54
CA SER A 99 3.02 20.51 -10.71
C SER A 99 2.33 19.18 -10.37
N GLN A 100 2.93 18.07 -10.79
CA GLN A 100 2.42 16.75 -10.45
C GLN A 100 2.44 16.50 -8.94
N GLN A 101 3.48 16.95 -8.22
CA GLN A 101 3.54 16.79 -6.76
C GLN A 101 2.41 17.58 -6.08
N GLU A 102 2.14 18.81 -6.49
CA GLU A 102 1.06 19.63 -5.92
C GLU A 102 -0.31 18.99 -6.12
N ARG A 103 -0.60 18.45 -7.31
CA ARG A 103 -1.87 17.73 -7.57
C ARG A 103 -2.01 16.51 -6.66
N ARG A 104 -0.93 15.75 -6.44
CA ARG A 104 -0.91 14.59 -5.52
C ARG A 104 -1.14 15.01 -4.07
N LEU A 105 -0.56 16.13 -3.63
CA LEU A 105 -0.78 16.66 -2.27
C LEU A 105 -2.24 17.10 -2.06
N ILE A 106 -2.85 17.75 -3.05
CA ILE A 106 -4.30 18.09 -2.99
C ILE A 106 -5.14 16.82 -2.88
N ALA A 107 -4.84 15.80 -3.69
CA ALA A 107 -5.55 14.53 -3.64
C ALA A 107 -5.41 13.81 -2.30
N LEU A 108 -4.19 13.80 -1.74
CA LEU A 108 -3.92 13.27 -0.40
C LEU A 108 -4.79 14.00 0.63
N HIS A 109 -4.72 15.32 0.66
CA HIS A 109 -5.48 16.14 1.59
C HIS A 109 -6.99 15.90 1.54
N LEU A 110 -7.57 15.83 0.34
CA LEU A 110 -9.00 15.58 0.16
C LEU A 110 -9.41 14.21 0.69
N THR A 111 -8.60 13.18 0.44
CA THR A 111 -8.94 11.79 0.79
C THR A 111 -8.67 11.42 2.23
N ASP A 112 -7.71 12.09 2.88
CA ASP A 112 -7.36 11.95 4.29
C ASP A 112 -8.37 12.65 5.21
N SER A 113 -9.06 13.67 4.69
CA SER A 113 -10.09 14.41 5.43
C SER A 113 -11.42 13.67 5.63
N ALA A 114 -11.59 12.49 5.06
CA ALA A 114 -12.84 11.75 5.11
C ALA A 114 -12.84 10.70 6.23
N GLU A 115 -13.57 11.01 7.30
CA GLU A 115 -13.72 10.20 8.52
C GLU A 115 -14.60 8.96 8.29
N GLY A 116 -14.36 7.91 9.08
CA GLY A 116 -15.26 6.75 9.22
C GLY A 116 -15.28 5.75 8.06
N VAL A 117 -14.54 6.00 6.97
CA VAL A 117 -14.60 5.13 5.78
C VAL A 117 -14.07 3.72 6.04
N TYR A 118 -13.15 3.58 6.99
CA TYR A 118 -12.47 2.33 7.28
C TYR A 118 -12.79 1.75 8.67
N ASP A 119 -13.81 2.29 9.37
CA ASP A 119 -14.18 1.83 10.72
C ASP A 119 -14.59 0.35 10.76
N TRP A 120 -15.13 -0.15 9.64
CA TRP A 120 -15.51 -1.56 9.48
C TRP A 120 -14.34 -2.54 9.69
N LEU A 121 -13.09 -2.09 9.55
CA LEU A 121 -11.90 -2.94 9.74
C LEU A 121 -11.79 -3.46 11.17
N ALA A 122 -12.27 -2.70 12.16
CA ALA A 122 -12.31 -3.14 13.54
C ALA A 122 -13.26 -4.35 13.70
N ASP A 123 -14.47 -4.25 13.12
CA ASP A 123 -15.48 -5.30 13.19
C ASP A 123 -15.11 -6.54 12.37
N ALA A 124 -14.34 -6.35 11.29
CA ALA A 124 -13.87 -7.44 10.42
C ALA A 124 -12.56 -8.09 10.90
N SER A 125 -12.01 -7.69 12.05
CA SER A 125 -10.72 -8.19 12.53
C SER A 125 -10.73 -9.68 12.88
N CYS A 126 -9.62 -10.37 12.64
CA CYS A 126 -9.45 -11.77 13.05
C CYS A 126 -9.09 -11.89 14.54
N ASP A 127 -9.74 -12.82 15.25
CA ASP A 127 -9.41 -13.14 16.65
C ASP A 127 -8.08 -13.91 16.80
N SER A 128 -7.74 -14.69 15.79
CA SER A 128 -6.53 -15.53 15.79
C SER A 128 -5.36 -14.81 15.13
N PRO A 129 -4.12 -15.05 15.58
CA PRO A 129 -2.95 -14.49 14.92
C PRO A 129 -2.72 -15.13 13.56
N MET A 130 -2.05 -14.39 12.68
CA MET A 130 -1.54 -14.93 11.41
C MET A 130 -0.60 -16.11 11.68
N THR A 131 -0.81 -17.20 10.94
CA THR A 131 0.11 -18.33 10.92
C THR A 131 0.98 -18.29 9.66
N GLY A 132 2.27 -18.47 9.82
CA GLY A 132 3.16 -18.70 8.69
C GLY A 132 2.81 -19.97 7.92
N GLY A 133 3.31 -20.10 6.70
CA GLY A 133 3.09 -21.28 5.90
C GLY A 133 3.85 -21.23 4.58
N ALA A 134 3.76 -22.32 3.82
CA ALA A 134 4.36 -22.37 2.50
C ALA A 134 3.64 -21.42 1.54
N ILE A 135 4.41 -20.86 0.60
CA ILE A 135 3.89 -20.00 -0.46
C ILE A 135 3.01 -20.86 -1.38
N ARG A 136 1.74 -20.46 -1.53
CA ARG A 136 0.75 -21.16 -2.37
C ARG A 136 0.52 -20.43 -3.69
N LEU A 137 0.45 -19.10 -3.64
CA LEU A 137 0.28 -18.23 -4.81
C LEU A 137 1.32 -17.12 -4.74
N ALA A 138 2.38 -17.26 -5.54
CA ALA A 138 3.55 -16.39 -5.46
C ALA A 138 3.54 -15.25 -6.48
N ASN A 139 2.83 -15.38 -7.61
CA ASN A 139 2.93 -14.41 -8.70
C ASN A 139 1.76 -14.52 -9.67
N TRP A 140 1.71 -13.56 -10.60
CA TRP A 140 0.69 -13.49 -11.65
C TRP A 140 0.55 -14.81 -12.44
N GLY A 141 1.64 -15.51 -12.74
CA GLY A 141 1.63 -16.68 -13.60
C GLY A 141 1.16 -18.01 -12.99
N LEU A 142 0.86 -18.04 -11.69
CA LEU A 142 0.71 -19.28 -10.91
C LEU A 142 1.95 -20.19 -11.03
N GLY A 143 3.13 -19.58 -11.02
CA GLY A 143 4.42 -20.24 -11.21
C GLY A 143 5.24 -19.61 -12.33
N LEU A 144 6.48 -20.08 -12.48
CA LEU A 144 7.46 -19.48 -13.41
C LEU A 144 7.14 -19.71 -14.90
N HIS A 145 6.25 -20.66 -15.21
CA HIS A 145 5.86 -20.99 -16.58
C HIS A 145 4.64 -20.21 -17.07
N ASN A 146 4.07 -19.33 -16.23
CA ASN A 146 2.92 -18.50 -16.58
C ASN A 146 1.70 -19.27 -17.15
N ARG A 147 1.45 -20.48 -16.67
CA ARG A 147 0.38 -21.34 -17.19
C ARG A 147 -1.00 -20.94 -16.71
N ARG A 148 -1.08 -20.23 -15.56
CA ARG A 148 -2.36 -19.85 -14.92
C ARG A 148 -3.32 -21.02 -14.72
N PHE A 149 -2.77 -22.23 -14.66
CA PHE A 149 -3.52 -23.47 -14.57
C PHE A 149 -3.50 -23.96 -13.12
N VAL A 150 -4.69 -24.23 -12.58
CA VAL A 150 -4.86 -24.86 -11.26
C VAL A 150 -5.26 -26.32 -11.49
N PRO A 151 -4.43 -27.30 -11.11
CA PRO A 151 -4.78 -28.71 -11.24
C PRO A 151 -6.00 -29.08 -10.39
N ASN A 152 -6.80 -30.06 -10.83
CA ASN A 152 -8.02 -30.49 -10.12
C ASN A 152 -7.76 -30.86 -8.65
N ALA A 153 -6.64 -31.52 -8.36
CA ALA A 153 -6.27 -31.87 -6.98
C ALA A 153 -6.04 -30.65 -6.07
N ALA A 154 -5.62 -29.52 -6.64
CA ALA A 154 -5.46 -28.26 -5.92
C ALA A 154 -6.74 -27.42 -5.90
N ALA A 155 -7.53 -27.46 -6.98
CA ALA A 155 -8.79 -26.73 -7.08
C ALA A 155 -9.86 -27.31 -6.16
N GLY A 156 -9.88 -28.64 -6.00
CA GLY A 156 -10.94 -29.34 -5.24
C GLY A 156 -12.32 -29.28 -5.89
N ILE A 157 -12.46 -28.70 -7.08
CA ILE A 157 -13.71 -28.55 -7.83
C ILE A 157 -13.74 -29.58 -8.97
N ASN A 158 -14.84 -30.32 -9.08
CA ASN A 158 -15.06 -31.34 -10.11
C ASN A 158 -16.56 -31.43 -10.46
N ARG A 159 -16.92 -32.33 -11.38
CA ARG A 159 -18.30 -32.48 -11.87
C ARG A 159 -19.27 -32.89 -10.75
N ASP A 160 -18.79 -33.59 -9.73
CA ASP A 160 -19.62 -34.19 -8.68
C ASP A 160 -19.87 -33.23 -7.50
N ASN A 161 -19.22 -32.05 -7.47
CA ASN A 161 -19.38 -31.07 -6.39
C ASN A 161 -19.59 -29.62 -6.84
N VAL A 162 -19.53 -29.34 -8.15
CA VAL A 162 -19.69 -27.97 -8.66
C VAL A 162 -21.08 -27.40 -8.38
N ASP A 163 -22.10 -28.26 -8.29
CA ASP A 163 -23.48 -27.92 -7.98
C ASP A 163 -23.74 -27.70 -6.48
N SER A 164 -22.80 -28.11 -5.62
CA SER A 164 -22.88 -27.92 -4.17
C SER A 164 -22.06 -26.73 -3.66
N LEU A 165 -21.46 -25.92 -4.55
CA LEU A 165 -20.67 -24.76 -4.15
C LEU A 165 -21.56 -23.68 -3.54
N GLU A 166 -21.13 -23.15 -2.39
CA GLU A 166 -21.78 -22.04 -1.71
C GLU A 166 -20.80 -20.88 -1.49
N LEU A 167 -21.37 -19.70 -1.25
CA LEU A 167 -20.59 -18.51 -0.96
C LEU A 167 -19.93 -18.64 0.42
N ALA A 168 -18.61 -18.73 0.47
CA ALA A 168 -17.88 -18.79 1.73
C ALA A 168 -17.93 -17.46 2.50
N TRP A 169 -17.58 -16.34 1.83
CA TRP A 169 -17.61 -15.00 2.40
C TRP A 169 -17.55 -13.93 1.30
N THR A 170 -17.92 -12.71 1.65
CA THR A 170 -17.79 -11.52 0.78
C THR A 170 -17.21 -10.37 1.57
N LEU A 171 -16.40 -9.56 0.90
CA LEU A 171 -15.85 -8.33 1.46
C LEU A 171 -16.11 -7.17 0.49
N ALA A 172 -16.69 -6.08 1.00
CA ALA A 172 -16.90 -4.86 0.24
C ALA A 172 -15.81 -3.83 0.59
N LEU A 173 -15.08 -3.36 -0.42
CA LEU A 173 -14.01 -2.39 -0.25
C LEU A 173 -14.52 -0.99 -0.62
N PRO A 174 -14.38 0.01 0.26
CA PRO A 174 -14.88 1.35 0.00
C PRO A 174 -14.03 2.07 -1.07
N ARG A 175 -14.59 3.12 -1.68
CA ARG A 175 -13.92 4.01 -2.64
C ARG A 175 -13.34 3.35 -3.91
N VAL A 176 -13.62 2.06 -4.14
CA VAL A 176 -13.18 1.32 -5.33
C VAL A 176 -14.36 0.70 -6.06
N THR A 177 -14.28 0.66 -7.39
CA THR A 177 -15.29 0.05 -8.27
C THR A 177 -14.77 -1.17 -9.02
N ASP A 178 -13.47 -1.43 -8.95
CA ASP A 178 -12.85 -2.67 -9.41
C ASP A 178 -11.63 -3.01 -8.54
N MET A 179 -11.19 -4.26 -8.64
CA MET A 179 -9.93 -4.75 -8.10
C MET A 179 -9.04 -5.20 -9.26
N ARG A 180 -7.78 -4.77 -9.26
CA ARG A 180 -6.85 -5.10 -10.35
C ARG A 180 -5.60 -5.85 -9.92
N SER A 181 -5.24 -5.84 -8.63
CA SER A 181 -4.11 -6.62 -8.16
C SER A 181 -4.49 -8.09 -8.08
N GLN A 182 -3.72 -8.96 -8.72
CA GLN A 182 -3.81 -10.39 -8.43
C GLN A 182 -3.26 -10.64 -7.02
N PRO A 183 -3.98 -11.39 -6.17
CA PRO A 183 -3.55 -11.62 -4.81
C PRO A 183 -2.39 -12.59 -4.69
N ALA A 184 -1.72 -12.55 -3.53
CA ALA A 184 -0.74 -13.53 -3.11
C ALA A 184 -1.30 -14.39 -1.95
N LEU A 185 -0.81 -15.62 -1.80
CA LEU A 185 -1.24 -16.53 -0.74
C LEU A 185 -0.03 -17.20 -0.10
N ILE A 186 0.16 -16.97 1.21
CA ILE A 186 1.20 -17.59 2.03
C ILE A 186 0.49 -18.30 3.19
N GLY A 187 0.62 -19.62 3.27
CA GLY A 187 -0.20 -20.41 4.20
C GLY A 187 -1.69 -20.16 3.92
N ASP A 188 -2.41 -19.67 4.93
CA ASP A 188 -3.82 -19.28 4.85
C ASP A 188 -4.05 -17.76 4.82
N THR A 189 -2.98 -16.97 4.70
CA THR A 189 -3.10 -15.52 4.55
C THR A 189 -3.14 -15.12 3.08
N LEU A 190 -4.27 -14.53 2.69
CA LEU A 190 -4.51 -13.94 1.38
C LEU A 190 -4.17 -12.45 1.40
N TYR A 191 -3.24 -12.02 0.56
CA TYR A 191 -2.86 -10.61 0.44
C TYR A 191 -3.54 -9.98 -0.77
N VAL A 192 -4.27 -8.89 -0.54
CA VAL A 192 -5.09 -8.22 -1.55
C VAL A 192 -4.85 -6.72 -1.50
N GLY A 193 -4.60 -6.12 -2.65
CA GLY A 193 -4.48 -4.67 -2.80
C GLY A 193 -5.67 -4.08 -3.56
N ASP A 194 -6.14 -2.92 -3.12
CA ASP A 194 -7.21 -2.20 -3.82
C ASP A 194 -6.69 -0.94 -4.53
N ARG A 195 -7.59 -0.33 -5.30
CA ARG A 195 -7.27 0.91 -6.01
C ARG A 195 -7.25 2.15 -5.12
N ALA A 196 -7.79 2.12 -3.91
CA ALA A 196 -7.78 3.25 -3.00
C ALA A 196 -6.47 3.36 -2.20
N GLY A 197 -5.56 2.40 -2.38
CA GLY A 197 -4.26 2.38 -1.71
C GLY A 197 -4.30 1.57 -0.43
N MET A 198 -5.24 0.65 -0.28
CA MET A 198 -5.24 -0.27 0.86
C MET A 198 -4.68 -1.62 0.45
N LEU A 199 -3.78 -2.14 1.29
CA LEU A 199 -3.30 -3.51 1.26
C LEU A 199 -3.86 -4.25 2.48
N TYR A 200 -4.44 -5.42 2.24
CA TYR A 200 -5.06 -6.26 3.26
C TYR A 200 -4.35 -7.61 3.33
N ALA A 201 -4.18 -8.12 4.55
CA ALA A 201 -3.87 -9.50 4.86
C ALA A 201 -5.13 -10.14 5.45
N LEU A 202 -5.73 -11.06 4.71
CA LEU A 202 -7.02 -11.67 5.03
C LEU A 202 -6.85 -13.16 5.37
N ASP A 203 -7.72 -13.68 6.23
CA ASP A 203 -7.90 -15.12 6.38
C ASP A 203 -8.63 -15.67 5.15
N ARG A 204 -8.03 -16.65 4.46
CA ARG A 204 -8.60 -17.24 3.25
C ARG A 204 -9.91 -17.98 3.51
N GLU A 205 -10.09 -18.59 4.67
CA GLU A 205 -11.27 -19.41 4.99
C GLU A 205 -12.41 -18.57 5.57
N ARG A 206 -12.09 -17.59 6.42
CA ARG A 206 -13.07 -16.79 7.17
C ARG A 206 -13.35 -15.43 6.54
N GLY A 207 -12.44 -14.90 5.74
CA GLY A 207 -12.55 -13.56 5.16
C GLY A 207 -12.31 -12.41 6.14
N CYS A 208 -11.92 -12.69 7.39
CA CYS A 208 -11.57 -11.66 8.37
C CYS A 208 -10.21 -11.01 8.04
N VAL A 209 -9.97 -9.82 8.58
CA VAL A 209 -8.78 -9.02 8.36
C VAL A 209 -7.78 -9.27 9.48
N TYR A 210 -6.63 -9.86 9.15
CA TYR A 210 -5.52 -9.96 10.08
C TYR A 210 -4.80 -8.63 10.26
N ARG A 211 -4.53 -7.95 9.13
CA ARG A 211 -3.83 -6.68 9.11
C ARG A 211 -4.20 -5.92 7.84
N HIS A 212 -4.09 -4.61 7.90
CA HIS A 212 -4.19 -3.74 6.74
C HIS A 212 -3.11 -2.67 6.80
N ARG A 213 -2.82 -2.08 5.64
CA ARG A 213 -1.91 -0.96 5.48
C ARG A 213 -2.40 -0.04 4.39
N GLU A 214 -2.44 1.25 4.70
CA GLU A 214 -2.58 2.28 3.68
C GLU A 214 -1.21 2.57 3.05
N ILE A 215 -1.21 2.73 1.74
CA ILE A 215 -0.08 3.20 0.93
C ILE A 215 -0.50 4.42 0.12
N MET A 216 0.48 5.10 -0.47
CA MET A 216 0.25 6.38 -1.13
C MET A 216 -0.68 6.30 -2.34
N ALA A 217 -0.75 5.16 -3.03
CA ALA A 217 -1.67 4.98 -4.14
C ALA A 217 -2.09 3.52 -4.34
N GLY A 218 -3.15 3.32 -5.11
CA GLY A 218 -3.76 2.04 -5.40
C GLY A 218 -2.77 1.00 -5.91
N VAL A 219 -2.79 -0.18 -5.29
CA VAL A 219 -2.00 -1.34 -5.69
C VAL A 219 -2.42 -1.77 -7.09
N ARG A 220 -1.47 -1.72 -8.03
CA ARG A 220 -1.78 -1.85 -9.47
C ARG A 220 -1.27 -3.15 -10.08
N SER A 221 -0.10 -3.61 -9.67
CA SER A 221 0.49 -4.86 -10.15
C SER A 221 -0.10 -6.09 -9.43
N ALA A 222 0.27 -7.29 -9.89
CA ALA A 222 0.14 -8.47 -9.04
C ALA A 222 1.02 -8.30 -7.79
N ILE A 223 0.54 -8.79 -6.64
CA ILE A 223 1.37 -8.94 -5.44
C ILE A 223 2.22 -10.20 -5.66
N THR A 224 3.54 -10.02 -5.71
CA THR A 224 4.49 -11.11 -5.92
C THR A 224 5.17 -11.46 -4.62
N VAL A 225 5.18 -12.73 -4.24
CA VAL A 225 5.97 -13.21 -3.11
C VAL A 225 7.37 -13.53 -3.59
N ALA A 226 8.34 -12.74 -3.14
CA ALA A 226 9.76 -13.01 -3.31
C ALA A 226 10.34 -13.59 -2.01
N GLU A 227 11.49 -14.24 -2.08
CA GLU A 227 12.20 -14.70 -0.89
C GLU A 227 13.55 -13.97 -0.79
N ARG A 228 13.89 -13.51 0.41
CA ARG A 228 15.23 -13.00 0.73
C ARG A 228 16.22 -14.17 0.73
N ALA A 229 17.50 -13.86 0.67
CA ALA A 229 18.57 -14.86 0.81
C ALA A 229 18.48 -15.67 2.12
N THR A 230 17.82 -15.11 3.16
CA THR A 230 17.55 -15.77 4.45
C THR A 230 16.35 -16.74 4.40
N GLY A 231 15.66 -16.88 3.26
CA GLY A 231 14.43 -17.65 3.12
C GLY A 231 13.18 -16.93 3.65
N THR A 232 13.29 -15.65 4.01
CA THR A 232 12.15 -14.86 4.53
C THR A 232 11.34 -14.29 3.36
N PRO A 233 10.00 -14.47 3.32
CA PRO A 233 9.18 -13.94 2.25
C PRO A 233 9.05 -12.41 2.29
N LEU A 234 8.86 -11.80 1.12
CA LEU A 234 8.55 -10.39 0.91
C LEU A 234 7.38 -10.27 -0.06
N LEU A 235 6.47 -9.33 0.20
CA LEU A 235 5.44 -8.92 -0.73
C LEU A 235 5.96 -7.79 -1.62
N VAL A 236 6.11 -8.06 -2.91
CA VAL A 236 6.61 -7.10 -3.89
C VAL A 236 5.48 -6.69 -4.84
N PHE A 237 5.21 -5.40 -4.94
CA PHE A 237 4.19 -4.86 -5.84
C PHE A 237 4.48 -3.41 -6.22
N ALA A 238 3.81 -2.93 -7.26
CA ALA A 238 3.85 -1.53 -7.69
C ALA A 238 2.48 -0.87 -7.52
N ASP A 239 2.49 0.39 -7.13
CA ASP A 239 1.30 1.23 -7.07
C ASP A 239 1.05 1.99 -8.38
N SER A 240 -0.05 2.74 -8.42
CA SER A 240 -0.44 3.53 -9.60
C SER A 240 0.40 4.80 -9.81
N LEU A 241 1.26 5.15 -8.85
CA LEU A 241 2.19 6.29 -8.94
C LEU A 241 3.61 5.85 -9.32
N ALA A 242 3.77 4.60 -9.74
CA ALA A 242 5.03 3.97 -10.13
C ALA A 242 6.04 3.79 -8.99
N ASN A 243 5.58 3.77 -7.74
CA ASN A 243 6.41 3.31 -6.63
C ASN A 243 6.41 1.77 -6.61
N VAL A 244 7.55 1.18 -6.29
CA VAL A 244 7.68 -0.26 -6.04
C VAL A 244 7.94 -0.49 -4.57
N PHE A 245 7.14 -1.34 -3.95
CA PHE A 245 7.25 -1.71 -2.54
C PHE A 245 7.75 -3.14 -2.40
N ALA A 246 8.56 -3.38 -1.37
CA ALA A 246 8.81 -4.69 -0.81
C ALA A 246 8.47 -4.67 0.69
N LEU A 247 7.43 -5.38 1.08
CA LEU A 247 6.89 -5.39 2.45
C LEU A 247 7.14 -6.72 3.15
N ASP A 248 7.30 -6.68 4.47
CA ASP A 248 7.22 -7.88 5.31
C ASP A 248 5.76 -8.38 5.36
N PRO A 249 5.48 -9.65 5.05
CA PRO A 249 4.10 -10.15 4.99
C PRO A 249 3.39 -10.20 6.36
N ASN A 250 4.11 -10.28 7.47
CA ASN A 250 3.50 -10.39 8.80
C ASN A 250 3.15 -9.03 9.39
N SER A 251 4.05 -8.05 9.22
CA SER A 251 3.86 -6.69 9.74
C SER A 251 3.27 -5.72 8.71
N LEU A 252 3.32 -6.07 7.43
CA LEU A 252 3.09 -5.17 6.28
C LEU A 252 4.02 -3.95 6.26
N GLU A 253 5.11 -3.94 7.04
CA GLU A 253 6.06 -2.82 7.09
C GLU A 253 6.96 -2.78 5.87
N THR A 254 7.40 -1.58 5.47
CA THR A 254 8.27 -1.39 4.31
C THR A 254 9.67 -1.86 4.64
N VAL A 255 10.11 -2.92 3.95
CA VAL A 255 11.50 -3.36 3.98
C VAL A 255 12.31 -2.57 2.95
N TRP A 256 11.73 -2.30 1.78
CA TRP A 256 12.35 -1.51 0.72
C TRP A 256 11.30 -0.81 -0.17
N GLN A 257 11.69 0.32 -0.76
CA GLN A 257 10.89 1.08 -1.72
C GLN A 257 11.79 1.78 -2.74
N ALA A 258 11.30 1.94 -3.98
CA ALA A 258 11.88 2.79 -5.03
C ALA A 258 10.80 3.49 -5.86
#